data_AF-A0A846AIZ4-F1
#
_entry.id   AF-A0A846AIZ4-F1
#
_cell.length_a   1.000
_cell.length_b   1.000
_cell.length_c   1.000
_cell.angle_alpha   90.00
_cell.angle_beta   90.00
_cell.angle_gamma   90.00
#
_symmetry.space_group_name_H-M   'P 1'
#
loop_
_entity.id
_entity.type
_entity.pdbx_description
1 polymer ?
#
loop_
_entity_poly.entity_id
_entity_poly.type
_entity_poly.pdbx_seq_one_letter_code
_entity_poly.pdbx_strand_id
1 'polypeptide(L)'
;MYQGKIINWSEVGGDDLPIKVINRSPKSGSYNFFQDVVLLGKFFAPDSSNFITYKTDVTTPILRELNNNGISYTTVAQAKNQTTVRIVPINGISPVNQTTPNNDNYPLSRSVFLAVPNQTSLAVKNFLELALSTQGQQLVQQADFIP
;
A
#
# COMPACT_ATOMS: atom_id res chain seq x y z
N MET A 1 5.29 8.75 12.97
CA MET A 1 3.87 8.36 12.86
C MET A 1 3.68 6.87 13.16
N TYR A 2 4.05 5.95 12.27
CA TYR A 2 3.77 4.51 12.41
C TYR A 2 4.48 3.77 13.55
N GLN A 3 5.57 4.35 14.09
CA GLN A 3 6.25 3.89 15.32
C GLN A 3 5.80 4.69 16.57
N GLY A 4 4.76 5.52 16.47
CA GLY A 4 4.25 6.33 17.60
C GLY A 4 5.11 7.54 17.98
N LYS A 5 6.21 7.81 17.25
CA LYS A 5 7.14 8.92 17.56
C LYS A 5 6.66 10.32 17.15
N ILE A 6 5.68 10.38 16.26
CA ILE A 6 5.04 11.63 15.80
C ILE A 6 3.55 11.33 15.93
N ILE A 7 2.86 12.13 16.74
CA ILE A 7 1.49 11.89 17.19
C ILE A 7 0.54 13.03 16.88
N ASN A 8 1.04 14.18 16.42
CA ASN A 8 0.25 15.34 16.04
C ASN A 8 0.69 15.89 14.67
N TRP A 9 -0.26 16.34 13.85
CA TRP A 9 0.01 16.89 12.53
C TRP A 9 0.84 18.18 12.56
N SER A 10 0.77 18.96 13.64
CA SER A 10 1.59 20.17 13.84
C SER A 10 3.09 19.86 13.89
N GLU A 11 3.49 18.66 14.32
CA GLU A 11 4.90 18.22 14.32
C GLU A 11 5.48 18.06 12.91
N VAL A 12 4.63 18.02 11.89
CA VAL A 12 5.01 17.95 10.46
C VAL A 12 4.46 19.13 9.66
N GLY A 13 4.09 20.22 10.34
CA GLY A 13 3.65 21.47 9.72
C GLY A 13 2.19 21.50 9.25
N GLY A 14 1.36 20.55 9.71
CA GLY A 14 -0.09 20.58 9.54
C GLY A 14 -0.82 21.30 10.67
N ASP A 15 -2.13 21.11 10.73
CA ASP A 15 -2.97 21.64 11.81
C ASP A 15 -2.65 20.99 13.16
N ASP A 16 -2.99 21.67 14.27
CA ASP A 16 -2.90 21.08 15.61
C ASP A 16 -4.02 20.05 15.82
N LEU A 17 -3.80 18.85 15.29
CA LEU A 17 -4.72 17.72 15.34
C LEU A 17 -3.96 16.42 15.65
N PRO A 18 -4.49 15.56 16.53
CA PRO A 18 -3.89 14.26 16.80
C PRO A 18 -3.92 13.38 15.53
N ILE A 19 -2.84 12.67 15.25
CA ILE A 19 -2.76 11.74 14.13
C ILE A 19 -3.44 10.43 14.50
N LYS A 20 -4.49 10.07 13.77
CA LYS A 20 -5.12 8.74 13.86
C LYS A 20 -4.46 7.78 12.87
N VAL A 21 -3.56 6.92 13.32
CA VAL A 21 -2.98 5.89 12.46
C VAL A 21 -3.96 4.71 12.38
N ILE A 22 -4.37 4.35 11.17
CA ILE A 22 -5.08 3.08 10.93
C ILE A 22 -4.11 2.13 10.23
N ASN A 23 -3.62 1.17 10.99
CA ASN A 23 -2.69 0.15 10.53
C ASN A 23 -3.44 -1.03 9.88
N ARG A 24 -2.79 -1.68 8.90
CA ARG A 24 -3.36 -2.81 8.16
C ARG A 24 -3.29 -4.09 9.00
N SER A 25 -4.08 -5.10 8.60
CA SER A 25 -3.96 -6.43 9.21
C SER A 25 -2.58 -7.02 9.03
N PRO A 26 -2.01 -7.69 10.06
CA PRO A 26 -0.78 -8.48 9.92
C PRO A 26 -0.86 -9.59 8.86
N LYS A 27 -2.07 -9.94 8.40
CA LYS A 27 -2.29 -10.88 7.29
C LYS A 27 -2.12 -10.23 5.90
N SER A 28 -1.92 -8.92 5.83
CA SER A 28 -1.80 -8.18 4.58
C SER A 28 -0.37 -8.18 4.06
N GLY A 29 -0.18 -8.49 2.77
CA GLY A 29 1.14 -8.29 2.13
C GLY A 29 1.61 -6.83 2.14
N SER A 30 0.67 -5.87 2.18
CA SER A 30 1.01 -4.46 2.36
C SER A 30 1.51 -4.15 3.77
N TYR A 31 1.03 -4.85 4.80
CA TYR A 31 1.58 -4.73 6.16
C TYR A 31 3.05 -5.17 6.19
N ASN A 32 3.34 -6.38 5.70
CA ASN A 32 4.71 -6.92 5.73
C ASN A 32 5.68 -6.02 4.96
N PHE A 33 5.32 -5.64 3.73
CA PHE A 33 6.15 -4.72 2.94
C PHE A 33 6.38 -3.38 3.62
N PHE A 34 5.35 -2.77 4.23
CA PHE A 34 5.51 -1.48 4.90
C PHE A 34 6.42 -1.61 6.12
N GLN A 35 6.30 -2.70 6.88
CA GLN A 35 7.20 -2.98 7.99
C GLN A 35 8.65 -3.12 7.51
N ASP A 36 8.88 -3.95 6.49
CA ASP A 36 10.22 -4.27 6.01
C ASP A 36 10.89 -3.06 5.36
N VAL A 37 10.17 -2.33 4.50
CA VAL A 37 10.74 -1.28 3.66
C VAL A 37 10.63 0.11 4.30
N VAL A 38 9.49 0.43 4.93
CA VAL A 38 9.28 1.78 5.50
C VAL A 38 9.73 1.84 6.95
N LEU A 39 9.48 0.80 7.74
CA LEU A 39 9.92 0.74 9.14
C LEU A 39 11.30 0.11 9.31
N LEU A 40 11.92 -0.37 8.22
CA LEU A 40 13.23 -1.03 8.25
C LEU A 40 13.23 -2.23 9.22
N GLY A 41 12.18 -3.04 9.15
CA GLY A 41 11.95 -4.20 10.01
C GLY A 41 11.48 -3.89 11.43
N LYS A 42 11.40 -2.61 11.83
CA LYS A 42 10.93 -2.23 13.18
C LYS A 42 9.43 -2.44 13.31
N PHE A 43 8.98 -2.71 14.53
CA PHE A 43 7.56 -2.89 14.83
C PHE A 43 6.77 -1.59 14.69
N PHE A 44 5.51 -1.73 14.31
CA PHE A 44 4.51 -0.69 14.47
C PHE A 44 4.31 -0.35 15.96
N ALA A 45 3.78 0.85 16.23
CA ALA A 45 3.34 1.19 17.57
C ALA A 45 2.25 0.22 18.06
N PRO A 46 2.15 -0.02 19.39
CA PRO A 46 1.03 -0.76 19.94
C PRO A 46 -0.29 -0.01 19.71
N ASP A 47 -1.39 -0.76 19.69
CA ASP A 47 -2.72 -0.18 19.57
C ASP A 47 -3.04 0.79 20.73
N SER A 48 -3.77 1.85 20.41
CA SER A 48 -4.21 2.90 21.33
C SER A 48 -5.46 3.59 20.79
N SER A 49 -5.95 4.64 21.46
CA SER A 49 -7.08 5.44 20.96
C SER A 49 -6.83 6.07 19.59
N ASN A 50 -5.57 6.37 19.27
CA ASN A 50 -5.14 7.00 18.01
C ASN A 50 -4.30 6.07 17.12
N PHE A 51 -4.14 4.80 17.48
CA PHE A 51 -3.45 3.80 16.67
C PHE A 51 -4.26 2.51 16.65
N ILE A 52 -4.81 2.14 15.49
CA ILE A 52 -5.71 0.99 15.38
C ILE A 52 -5.19 0.03 14.33
N THR A 53 -4.87 -1.21 14.73
CA THR A 53 -4.53 -2.28 13.80
C THR A 53 -5.75 -3.13 13.46
N TYR A 54 -6.10 -3.15 12.19
CA TYR A 54 -7.23 -3.96 11.72
C TYR A 54 -6.96 -5.45 11.84
N LYS A 55 -7.99 -6.24 12.20
CA LYS A 55 -7.84 -7.71 12.29
C LYS A 55 -7.90 -8.40 10.93
N THR A 56 -8.68 -7.85 9.99
CA THR A 56 -8.89 -8.38 8.64
C THR A 56 -8.28 -7.45 7.59
N ASP A 57 -7.83 -8.01 6.46
CA ASP A 57 -7.27 -7.21 5.37
C ASP A 57 -8.40 -6.58 4.54
N VAL A 58 -8.83 -5.39 4.94
CA VAL A 58 -9.91 -4.65 4.30
C VAL A 58 -9.46 -3.23 4.01
N THR A 59 -9.67 -2.75 2.79
CA THR A 59 -9.23 -1.39 2.40
C THR A 59 -10.37 -0.38 2.50
N THR A 60 -11.55 -0.68 1.95
CA THR A 60 -12.70 0.26 1.96
C THR A 60 -13.09 0.75 3.35
N PRO A 61 -13.21 -0.10 4.40
CA PRO A 61 -13.51 0.37 5.74
C PRO A 61 -12.42 1.29 6.31
N ILE A 62 -11.14 0.93 6.11
CA ILE A 62 -10.00 1.75 6.54
C ILE A 62 -10.09 3.15 5.93
N LEU A 63 -10.30 3.25 4.62
CA LEU A 63 -10.36 4.55 3.93
C LEU A 63 -11.48 5.46 4.46
N ARG A 64 -12.62 4.88 4.85
CA ARG A 64 -13.75 5.63 5.42
C ARG A 64 -13.50 6.12 6.84
N GLU A 65 -12.63 5.46 7.59
CA GLU A 65 -12.35 5.79 8.98
C GLU A 65 -11.20 6.78 9.18
N LEU A 66 -10.49 7.16 8.10
CA LEU A 66 -9.38 8.11 8.17
C LEU A 66 -9.86 9.50 8.57
N ASN A 67 -11.03 9.95 8.10
CA ASN A 67 -11.55 11.30 8.35
C ASN A 67 -10.46 12.37 8.06
N ASN A 68 -10.49 13.50 8.77
CA ASN A 68 -9.60 14.64 8.50
C ASN A 68 -8.21 14.52 9.15
N ASN A 69 -8.02 13.60 10.10
CA ASN A 69 -6.79 13.49 10.89
C ASN A 69 -6.12 12.12 10.77
N GLY A 70 -6.65 11.21 9.96
CA GLY A 70 -6.17 9.85 9.84
C GLY A 70 -5.12 9.64 8.75
N ILE A 71 -4.25 8.66 8.98
CA ILE A 71 -3.28 8.20 8.00
C ILE A 71 -3.22 6.67 7.95
N SER A 72 -3.10 6.11 6.75
CA SER A 72 -2.89 4.69 6.50
C SER A 72 -2.06 4.51 5.22
N TYR A 73 -1.81 3.27 4.83
CA TYR A 73 -1.06 2.92 3.64
C TYR A 73 -1.78 1.81 2.86
N THR A 74 -1.72 1.92 1.53
CA THR A 74 -2.41 1.00 0.61
C THR A 74 -1.77 1.05 -0.78
N THR A 75 -2.22 0.21 -1.71
CA THR A 75 -1.75 0.28 -3.10
C THR A 75 -2.38 1.46 -3.84
N VAL A 76 -1.69 1.99 -4.85
CA VAL A 76 -2.21 3.09 -5.68
C VAL A 76 -3.56 2.75 -6.29
N ALA A 77 -3.70 1.54 -6.85
CA ALA A 77 -4.94 1.03 -7.43
C ALA A 77 -6.15 1.13 -6.47
N GLN A 78 -5.93 0.95 -5.16
CA GLN A 78 -7.00 1.01 -4.17
C GLN A 78 -7.37 2.45 -3.75
N ALA A 79 -6.46 3.42 -3.91
CA ALA A 79 -6.64 4.79 -3.42
C ALA A 79 -6.93 5.81 -4.53
N LYS A 80 -6.41 5.63 -5.75
CA LYS A 80 -6.34 6.71 -6.75
C LYS A 80 -7.70 7.28 -7.19
N ASN A 81 -8.76 6.46 -7.15
CA ASN A 81 -10.12 6.85 -7.58
C ASN A 81 -11.04 7.13 -6.37
N GLN A 82 -10.48 7.23 -5.16
CA GLN A 82 -11.24 7.46 -3.94
C GLN A 82 -11.33 8.96 -3.66
N THR A 83 -12.53 9.43 -3.31
CA THR A 83 -12.78 10.86 -3.08
C THR A 83 -12.71 11.25 -1.61
N THR A 84 -12.76 10.28 -0.69
CA THR A 84 -12.73 10.51 0.76
C THR A 84 -11.32 10.61 1.34
N VAL A 85 -10.30 10.36 0.51
CA VAL A 85 -8.89 10.30 0.92
C VAL A 85 -8.04 10.96 -0.16
N ARG A 86 -6.83 11.39 0.22
CA ARG A 86 -5.81 11.86 -0.71
C ARG A 86 -4.55 11.02 -0.58
N ILE A 87 -3.87 10.80 -1.70
CA ILE A 87 -2.55 10.17 -1.70
C ILE A 87 -1.50 11.23 -1.37
N VAL A 88 -0.62 10.93 -0.42
CA VAL A 88 0.49 11.82 -0.03
C VAL A 88 1.71 11.54 -0.92
N PRO A 89 2.22 12.53 -1.68
CA PRO A 89 3.47 12.39 -2.43
C PRO A 89 4.66 12.20 -1.49
N ILE A 90 5.66 11.44 -1.92
CA ILE A 90 6.93 11.30 -1.19
C ILE A 90 7.99 12.08 -1.97
N ASN A 91 8.71 12.98 -1.29
CA ASN A 91 9.69 13.88 -1.91
C ASN A 91 9.11 14.72 -3.08
N GLY A 92 7.83 15.08 -2.98
CA GLY A 92 7.11 15.80 -4.03
C GLY A 92 6.66 14.93 -5.22
N ILE A 93 6.93 13.62 -5.19
CA ILE A 93 6.67 12.73 -6.32
C ILE A 93 5.40 11.92 -6.05
N SER A 94 4.43 12.04 -6.96
CA SER A 94 3.15 11.34 -6.89
C SER A 94 3.28 9.91 -7.44
N PRO A 95 2.70 8.89 -6.78
CA PRO A 95 2.72 7.52 -7.27
C PRO A 95 1.66 7.24 -8.36
N VAL A 96 0.73 8.16 -8.62
CA VAL A 96 -0.43 7.91 -9.51
C VAL A 96 -0.03 7.84 -10.99
N ASN A 97 1.00 8.57 -11.39
CA ASN A 97 1.44 8.69 -12.78
C ASN A 97 2.66 7.82 -13.10
N GLN A 98 3.00 6.87 -12.23
CA GLN A 98 4.18 6.02 -12.42
C GLN A 98 3.87 4.91 -13.41
N THR A 99 4.75 4.72 -14.40
CA THR A 99 4.56 3.77 -15.51
C THR A 99 5.61 2.66 -15.54
N THR A 100 6.60 2.70 -14.66
CA THR A 100 7.72 1.75 -14.62
C THR A 100 8.02 1.39 -13.17
N PRO A 101 8.19 0.10 -12.82
CA PRO A 101 8.62 -0.29 -11.48
C PRO A 101 10.06 0.16 -11.28
N ASN A 102 10.38 0.70 -10.09
CA ASN A 102 11.75 1.04 -9.70
C ASN A 102 12.47 2.06 -10.61
N ASN A 103 11.74 2.85 -11.40
CA ASN A 103 12.32 4.04 -12.01
C ASN A 103 12.49 5.08 -10.90
N ASP A 104 13.57 5.87 -10.92
CA ASP A 104 14.10 6.72 -9.83
C ASP A 104 13.12 7.77 -9.23
N ASN A 105 11.87 7.77 -9.62
CA ASN A 105 10.90 8.80 -9.29
C ASN A 105 10.06 8.46 -8.05
N TYR A 106 9.57 7.24 -7.82
CA TYR A 106 8.78 6.96 -6.61
C TYR A 106 9.47 5.96 -5.66
N PRO A 107 9.76 6.34 -4.41
CA PRO A 107 10.64 5.56 -3.53
C PRO A 107 10.00 4.29 -2.95
N LEU A 108 8.69 4.07 -3.12
CA LEU A 108 7.99 2.91 -2.59
C LEU A 108 7.29 2.13 -3.70
N SER A 109 8.01 1.19 -4.30
CA SER A 109 7.50 0.19 -5.26
C SER A 109 7.92 -1.22 -4.87
N ARG A 110 7.18 -2.22 -5.37
CA ARG A 110 7.56 -3.63 -5.24
C ARG A 110 7.11 -4.42 -6.46
N SER A 111 7.92 -5.38 -6.85
CA SER A 111 7.50 -6.43 -7.79
C SER A 111 6.62 -7.45 -7.06
N VAL A 112 5.63 -7.98 -7.76
CA VAL A 112 4.80 -9.10 -7.30
C VAL A 112 5.09 -10.29 -8.18
N PHE A 113 5.29 -11.46 -7.57
CA PHE A 113 5.74 -12.65 -8.27
C PHE A 113 4.68 -13.74 -8.25
N LEU A 114 4.61 -14.52 -9.33
CA LEU A 114 3.90 -15.79 -9.37
C LEU A 114 4.91 -16.88 -9.00
N ALA A 115 4.69 -17.54 -7.85
CA ALA A 115 5.53 -18.65 -7.40
C ALA A 115 4.80 -19.98 -7.66
N VAL A 116 5.42 -20.87 -8.44
CA VAL A 116 4.90 -22.20 -8.73
C VAL A 116 5.98 -23.26 -8.52
N PRO A 117 5.61 -24.52 -8.18
CA PRO A 117 6.55 -25.62 -8.19
C PRO A 117 7.06 -25.92 -9.61
N ASN A 118 8.24 -26.55 -9.72
CA ASN A 118 8.82 -26.94 -11.01
C ASN A 118 7.91 -27.86 -11.84
N GLN A 119 7.10 -28.70 -11.17
CA GLN A 119 6.08 -29.52 -11.81
C GLN A 119 4.71 -28.97 -11.46
N THR A 120 3.92 -28.65 -12.49
CA THR A 120 2.60 -28.05 -12.31
C THR A 120 1.61 -28.60 -13.33
N SER A 121 0.32 -28.42 -13.06
CA SER A 121 -0.73 -28.86 -13.97
C SER A 121 -0.76 -28.01 -15.24
N LEU A 122 -1.33 -28.54 -16.33
CA LEU A 122 -1.52 -27.80 -17.57
C LEU A 122 -2.34 -26.51 -17.34
N ALA A 123 -3.33 -26.55 -16.45
CA ALA A 123 -4.13 -25.37 -16.12
C ALA A 123 -3.29 -24.24 -15.52
N VAL A 124 -2.37 -24.55 -14.59
CA VAL A 124 -1.47 -23.55 -14.01
C VAL A 124 -0.50 -23.03 -15.06
N LYS A 125 0.05 -23.91 -15.92
CA LYS A 125 0.94 -23.48 -17.01
C LYS A 125 0.24 -22.50 -17.96
N ASN A 126 -0.97 -22.82 -18.40
CA ASN A 126 -1.76 -21.94 -19.28
C ASN A 126 -2.08 -20.60 -18.61
N PHE A 127 -2.36 -20.59 -17.30
CA PHE A 127 -2.56 -19.35 -16.55
C PHE A 127 -1.29 -18.51 -16.49
N LEU A 128 -0.12 -19.11 -16.24
CA LEU A 128 1.16 -18.40 -16.25
C LEU A 128 1.46 -17.79 -17.63
N GLU A 129 1.24 -18.55 -18.70
CA GLU A 129 1.41 -18.07 -20.08
C GLU A 129 0.49 -16.89 -20.37
N LEU A 130 -0.79 -16.96 -19.97
CA LEU A 130 -1.73 -15.86 -20.10
C LEU A 130 -1.27 -14.63 -19.29
N ALA A 131 -0.93 -14.82 -18.02
CA ALA A 131 -0.54 -13.74 -17.11
C ALA A 131 0.71 -13.01 -17.60
N LEU A 132 1.66 -13.73 -18.22
CA LEU A 132 2.91 -13.16 -18.75
C LEU A 132 2.80 -12.70 -20.22
N SER A 133 1.71 -13.02 -20.91
CA SER A 133 1.49 -12.57 -22.30
C SER A 133 1.23 -11.06 -22.40
N THR A 134 1.38 -10.50 -23.60
CA THR A 134 0.99 -9.10 -23.90
C THR A 134 -0.44 -8.79 -23.46
N GLN A 135 -1.38 -9.71 -23.70
CA GLN A 135 -2.77 -9.53 -23.30
C GLN A 135 -2.91 -9.51 -21.77
N GLY A 136 -2.23 -10.41 -21.07
CA GLY A 136 -2.21 -10.43 -19.60
C GLY A 136 -1.66 -9.12 -19.03
N GLN A 137 -0.55 -8.64 -19.57
CA GLN A 137 0.07 -7.39 -19.14
C GLN A 137 -0.81 -6.15 -19.43
N GLN A 138 -1.59 -6.15 -20.51
CA GLN A 138 -2.60 -5.12 -20.75
C GLN A 138 -3.70 -5.12 -19.68
N LEU A 139 -4.14 -6.31 -19.22
CA LEU A 139 -5.11 -6.42 -18.14
C LEU A 139 -4.52 -5.94 -16.80
N VAL A 140 -3.25 -6.22 -16.53
CA VAL A 140 -2.51 -5.70 -15.35
C VAL A 140 -2.54 -4.16 -15.35
N GLN A 141 -2.25 -3.54 -16.50
CA GLN A 141 -2.30 -2.09 -16.64
C GLN A 141 -3.70 -1.51 -16.45
N GLN A 142 -4.73 -2.16 -17.00
CA GLN A 142 -6.13 -1.75 -16.82
C GLN A 142 -6.60 -1.87 -15.37
N ALA A 143 -6.00 -2.77 -14.59
CA ALA A 143 -6.24 -2.92 -13.16
C ALA A 143 -5.39 -1.96 -12.30
N ASP A 144 -4.73 -0.98 -12.91
CA ASP A 144 -3.94 0.07 -12.26
C ASP A 144 -2.66 -0.42 -11.60
N PHE A 145 -2.12 -1.52 -12.10
CA PHE A 145 -0.79 -2.01 -11.79
C PHE A 145 0.18 -1.68 -12.92
N ILE A 146 1.48 -1.75 -12.62
CA ILE A 146 2.53 -1.54 -13.61
C ILE A 146 3.00 -2.93 -14.08
N PRO A 147 2.89 -3.24 -15.39
CA PRO A 147 3.46 -4.43 -16.03
C PRO A 147 4.97 -4.59 -15.84
#